data_AF-A0A2W5Z3J4-F1
#
_entry.id   AF-A0A2W5Z3J4-F1
#
_cell.length_a   1.000
_cell.length_b   1.000
_cell.length_c   1.000
_cell.angle_alpha   90.00
_cell.angle_beta   90.00
_cell.angle_gamma   90.00
#
_symmetry.space_group_name_H-M   'P 1'
#
loop_
_entity.id
_entity.type
_entity.pdbx_description
1 polymer ?
#
loop_
_entity_poly.entity_id
_entity_poly.type
_entity_poly.pdbx_seq_one_letter_code
_entity_poly.pdbx_strand_id
1 'polypeptide(L)'
;MSPPMSFNEQDAVETQLHGRGWRRLAPPQTVRCYVGSAWMDAPATEVNDDTREIRIEYLAVTRGVRHFILDASQYRPSVGLFRRQAVAPLDAPSKGDRASPGM
;
A
#
# COMPACT_ATOMS: atom_id res chain seq x y z
N MET A 1 -1.76 -0.92 -35.49
CA MET A 1 -2.94 -0.95 -34.61
C MET A 1 -2.58 -1.79 -33.40
N SER A 2 -2.32 -1.16 -32.25
CA SER A 2 -2.04 -1.88 -31.00
C SER A 2 -3.33 -2.57 -30.51
N PRO A 3 -3.28 -3.80 -29.97
CA PRO A 3 -4.46 -4.45 -29.43
C PRO A 3 -4.95 -3.67 -28.19
N PRO A 4 -6.26 -3.67 -27.90
CA PRO A 4 -6.77 -3.04 -26.68
C PRO A 4 -6.22 -3.82 -25.48
N MET A 5 -5.43 -3.17 -24.61
CA MET A 5 -5.11 -3.69 -23.28
C MET A 5 -6.41 -4.11 -22.62
N SER A 6 -6.55 -5.42 -22.47
CA SER A 6 -7.80 -6.11 -22.21
C SER A 6 -8.14 -6.01 -20.73
N PHE A 7 -9.43 -5.84 -20.43
CA PHE A 7 -10.06 -5.87 -19.11
C PHE A 7 -9.49 -6.94 -18.15
N ASN A 8 -8.97 -8.04 -18.70
CA ASN A 8 -8.29 -9.12 -18.00
C ASN A 8 -7.02 -8.68 -17.22
N GLU A 9 -6.30 -7.64 -17.65
CA GLU A 9 -5.19 -7.07 -16.88
C GLU A 9 -5.68 -6.29 -15.65
N GLN A 10 -6.88 -5.70 -15.71
CA GLN A 10 -7.47 -4.99 -14.57
C GLN A 10 -7.96 -5.98 -13.50
N ASP A 11 -8.55 -7.10 -13.91
CA ASP A 11 -9.03 -8.19 -13.04
C ASP A 11 -7.86 -8.96 -12.37
N ALA A 12 -6.77 -9.18 -13.12
CA ALA A 12 -5.55 -9.78 -12.57
C ALA A 12 -4.89 -8.89 -11.51
N VAL A 13 -4.93 -7.56 -11.67
CA VAL A 13 -4.45 -6.60 -10.66
C VAL A 13 -5.30 -6.63 -9.39
N GLU A 14 -6.63 -6.74 -9.50
CA GLU A 14 -7.51 -6.92 -8.33
C GLU A 14 -7.24 -8.23 -7.58
N THR A 15 -6.92 -9.31 -8.30
CA THR A 15 -6.63 -10.61 -7.67
C THR A 15 -5.25 -10.63 -6.98
N GLN A 16 -4.25 -9.89 -7.52
CA GLN A 16 -2.91 -9.78 -6.93
C GLN A 16 -2.85 -8.83 -5.71
N LEU A 17 -3.81 -7.90 -5.60
CA LEU A 17 -4.00 -7.00 -4.45
C LEU A 17 -4.37 -7.73 -3.14
N HIS A 18 -4.70 -9.02 -3.19
CA HIS A 18 -4.98 -9.82 -1.98
C HIS A 18 -3.72 -10.49 -1.39
N GLY A 19 -2.52 -10.01 -1.73
CA GLY A 19 -1.28 -10.35 -1.01
C GLY A 19 -1.28 -9.87 0.45
N ARG A 20 -0.40 -10.42 1.29
CA ARG A 20 -0.22 -9.92 2.67
C ARG A 20 0.21 -8.44 2.65
N GLY A 21 -0.30 -7.65 3.60
CA GLY A 21 0.12 -6.26 3.81
C GLY A 21 -0.87 -5.20 3.35
N TRP A 22 -1.86 -5.54 2.50
CA TRP A 22 -2.90 -4.60 2.06
C TRP A 22 -3.93 -4.32 3.16
N ARG A 23 -4.26 -3.05 3.34
CA ARG A 23 -5.21 -2.54 4.32
C ARG A 23 -6.06 -1.43 3.72
N ARG A 24 -7.38 -1.56 3.87
CA ARG A 24 -8.33 -0.53 3.47
C ARG A 24 -8.25 0.71 4.37
N LEU A 25 -8.32 1.89 3.76
CA LEU A 25 -8.48 3.17 4.43
C LEU A 25 -9.97 3.53 4.49
N ALA A 26 -10.49 3.69 5.71
CA ALA A 26 -11.84 4.17 5.98
C ALA A 26 -11.76 5.24 7.08
N PRO A 27 -11.90 6.54 6.75
CA PRO A 27 -12.21 7.09 5.41
C PRO A 27 -11.01 7.01 4.43
N PRO A 28 -11.27 7.09 3.10
CA PRO A 28 -10.21 7.31 2.11
C PRO A 28 -9.38 8.56 2.44
N GLN A 29 -8.08 8.52 2.13
CA GLN A 29 -7.18 9.66 2.38
C GLN A 29 -6.71 10.29 1.08
N THR A 30 -6.78 11.61 0.99
CA THR A 30 -6.26 12.34 -0.19
C THR A 30 -4.75 12.26 -0.25
N VAL A 31 -4.21 11.85 -1.39
CA VAL A 31 -2.77 11.84 -1.69
C VAL A 31 -2.51 12.60 -2.98
N ARG A 32 -1.30 13.14 -3.13
CA ARG A 32 -0.88 13.74 -4.39
C ARG A 32 -0.16 12.69 -5.22
N CYS A 33 -0.73 12.28 -6.35
CA CYS A 33 -0.19 11.23 -7.22
C CYS A 33 0.29 11.78 -8.57
N TYR A 34 1.25 11.12 -9.19
CA TYR A 34 1.73 11.41 -10.54
C TYR A 34 1.08 10.45 -11.54
N VAL A 35 0.02 10.92 -12.21
CA VAL A 35 -0.77 10.13 -13.16
C VAL A 35 -0.92 10.93 -14.46
N GLY A 36 -0.76 10.26 -15.60
CA GLY A 36 -0.93 10.93 -16.91
C GLY A 36 0.06 12.07 -17.16
N SER A 37 1.27 11.98 -16.60
CA SER A 37 2.31 13.03 -16.64
C SER A 37 1.98 14.32 -15.88
N ALA A 38 1.04 14.26 -14.92
CA ALA A 38 0.69 15.39 -14.07
C ALA A 38 0.59 14.98 -12.60
N TRP A 39 0.94 15.90 -11.69
CA TRP A 39 0.67 15.76 -10.27
C TRP A 39 -0.74 16.21 -9.96
N MET A 40 -1.53 15.37 -9.30
CA MET A 40 -2.91 15.66 -8.95
C MET A 40 -3.32 15.01 -7.63
N ASP A 41 -4.42 15.48 -7.05
CA ASP A 41 -4.96 14.91 -5.82
C ASP A 41 -5.98 13.81 -6.13
N ALA A 42 -5.82 12.66 -5.48
CA ALA A 42 -6.73 11.52 -5.61
C ALA A 42 -6.98 10.84 -4.26
N PRO A 43 -8.17 10.27 -4.03
CA PRO A 43 -8.44 9.46 -2.84
C PRO A 43 -7.69 8.12 -2.91
N ALA A 44 -6.81 7.88 -1.94
CA ALA A 44 -6.26 6.56 -1.66
C ALA A 44 -7.27 5.76 -0.81
N THR A 45 -7.63 4.58 -1.29
CA THR A 45 -8.62 3.69 -0.67
C THR A 45 -7.99 2.50 0.03
N GLU A 46 -6.79 2.09 -0.39
CA GLU A 46 -6.05 0.97 0.20
C GLU A 46 -4.55 1.28 0.21
N VAL A 47 -3.84 0.71 1.17
CA VAL A 47 -2.38 0.85 1.29
C VAL A 47 -1.77 -0.51 1.59
N ASN A 48 -0.58 -0.74 1.07
CA ASN A 48 0.23 -1.88 1.46
C ASN A 48 1.29 -1.40 2.47
N ASP A 49 1.15 -1.83 3.74
CA ASP A 49 2.06 -1.41 4.80
C ASP A 49 3.48 -2.04 4.63
N ASP A 50 3.63 -3.11 3.85
CA ASP A 50 4.91 -3.80 3.58
C ASP A 50 5.65 -3.17 2.38
N THR A 51 4.98 -3.01 1.23
CA THR A 51 5.60 -2.50 -0.01
C THR A 51 5.55 -0.99 -0.14
N ARG A 52 4.79 -0.30 0.72
CA ARG A 52 4.50 1.15 0.63
C ARG A 52 3.75 1.54 -0.64
N GLU A 53 3.09 0.60 -1.28
CA GLU A 53 2.19 0.85 -2.41
C GLU A 53 0.83 1.35 -1.92
N ILE A 54 0.12 2.09 -2.77
CA ILE A 54 -1.22 2.58 -2.48
C ILE A 54 -2.16 2.31 -3.65
N ARG A 55 -3.44 2.08 -3.38
CA ARG A 55 -4.50 2.06 -4.39
C ARG A 55 -5.24 3.39 -4.33
N ILE A 56 -5.32 4.08 -5.46
CA ILE A 56 -6.13 5.29 -5.60
C ILE A 56 -7.34 5.05 -6.47
N GLU A 57 -8.39 5.85 -6.25
CA GLU A 57 -9.53 5.98 -7.14
C GLU A 57 -9.40 7.26 -7.97
N TYR A 58 -9.40 7.10 -9.29
CA TYR A 58 -9.30 8.19 -10.24
C TYR A 58 -10.53 8.21 -11.15
N LEU A 59 -11.28 9.32 -11.10
CA LEU A 59 -12.40 9.55 -12.01
C LEU A 59 -11.87 9.96 -13.39
N ALA A 60 -11.86 9.02 -14.32
CA ALA A 60 -11.62 9.34 -15.72
C ALA A 60 -12.95 9.81 -16.35
N VAL A 61 -12.98 11.08 -16.78
CA VAL A 61 -14.14 11.76 -17.41
C VAL A 61 -14.81 10.90 -18.50
N THR A 62 -14.02 10.07 -19.19
CA THR A 62 -14.47 9.26 -20.33
C THR A 62 -14.80 7.81 -20.00
N ARG A 63 -14.45 7.30 -18.82
CA ARG A 63 -14.49 5.85 -18.52
C ARG A 63 -14.90 5.48 -17.09
N GLY A 64 -15.39 6.43 -16.29
CA GLY A 64 -15.80 6.18 -14.90
C GLY A 64 -14.63 6.12 -13.92
N VAL A 65 -14.82 5.47 -12.77
CA VAL A 65 -13.78 5.30 -11.75
C VAL A 65 -12.76 4.26 -12.22
N ARG A 66 -11.48 4.61 -12.18
CA ARG A 66 -10.34 3.72 -12.39
C ARG A 66 -9.56 3.59 -11.11
N HIS A 67 -9.07 2.38 -10.85
CA HIS A 67 -8.13 2.14 -9.77
C HIS A 67 -6.70 2.07 -10.31
N PHE A 68 -5.78 2.74 -9.62
CA PHE A 68 -4.36 2.65 -9.91
C PHE A 68 -3.59 2.24 -8.66
N ILE A 69 -2.64 1.32 -8.83
CA ILE A 69 -1.63 1.02 -7.81
C ILE A 69 -0.43 1.92 -8.08
N LEU A 70 0.04 2.61 -7.05
CA LEU A 70 1.17 3.52 -7.12
C LEU A 70 2.24 3.11 -6.12
N ASP A 71 3.49 3.05 -6.58
CA ASP A 71 4.64 2.88 -5.71
C ASP A 71 5.04 4.20 -5.01
N ALA A 72 5.92 4.12 -4.02
CA ALA A 72 6.33 5.26 -3.19
C ALA A 72 6.97 6.43 -3.95
N SER A 73 7.45 6.23 -5.18
CA SER A 73 7.97 7.30 -6.05
C SER A 73 6.86 8.10 -6.76
N GLN A 74 5.67 7.52 -6.87
CA GLN A 74 4.57 8.04 -7.68
C GLN A 74 3.52 8.82 -6.87
N TYR A 75 3.67 8.92 -5.55
CA TYR A 75 2.76 9.70 -4.71
C TYR A 75 3.47 10.44 -3.57
N ARG A 76 2.76 11.42 -3.00
CA ARG A 76 3.13 12.13 -1.78
C ARG A 76 1.97 12.05 -0.79
N PRO A 77 2.15 11.43 0.39
CA PRO A 77 1.10 11.30 1.38
C PRO A 77 0.84 12.62 2.11
N SER A 78 -0.40 12.83 2.55
CA SER A 78 -0.85 14.03 3.29
C SER A 78 -0.58 13.99 4.81
N VAL A 79 0.19 13.00 5.28
CA VAL A 79 0.57 12.64 6.69
C VAL A 79 -0.17 11.40 7.20
N GLY A 80 0.58 10.47 7.82
CA GLY A 80 0.01 9.35 8.58
C GLY A 80 -0.57 8.18 7.76
N LEU A 81 -0.28 8.12 6.47
CA LEU A 81 -0.89 7.15 5.54
C LEU A 81 -0.55 5.68 5.88
N PHE A 82 0.69 5.44 6.31
CA PHE A 82 1.17 4.13 6.71
C PHE A 82 1.28 4.03 8.22
N ARG A 83 1.00 2.83 8.75
CA ARG A 83 1.33 2.55 10.14
C ARG A 83 2.85 2.53 10.28
N ARG A 84 3.39 3.12 11.36
CA ARG A 84 4.79 2.87 11.72
C ARG A 84 4.91 1.36 11.93
N GLN A 85 5.79 0.70 11.17
CA GLN A 85 6.29 -0.60 11.59
C GLN A 85 6.88 -0.39 12.98
N ALA A 86 6.22 -0.96 14.00
CA ALA A 86 6.90 -1.22 15.25
C ALA A 86 8.00 -2.20 14.90
N VAL A 87 9.24 -1.71 14.80
CA VAL A 87 10.40 -2.58 14.79
C VAL A 87 10.30 -3.37 16.08
N ALA A 88 9.87 -4.62 16.00
CA ALA A 88 9.99 -5.53 17.12
C ALA A 88 11.47 -5.54 17.49
N PRO A 89 11.85 -5.34 18.76
CA PRO A 89 13.25 -5.39 19.16
C PRO A 89 13.80 -6.76 18.73
N LEU A 90 14.73 -6.75 17.79
CA LEU A 90 15.47 -7.93 17.38
C LEU A 90 16.34 -8.35 18.57
N ASP A 91 16.07 -9.54 19.12
CA ASP A 91 16.91 -10.25 20.09
C ASP A 91 17.44 -9.46 21.30
N ALA A 92 16.68 -9.46 22.39
CA ALA A 92 17.33 -9.61 23.69
C ALA A 92 17.55 -11.11 23.90
N PRO A 93 18.81 -11.63 23.91
CA PRO A 93 19.04 -12.98 24.39
C PRO A 93 18.62 -13.03 25.86
N SER A 94 17.45 -13.62 26.10
CA SER A 94 17.01 -13.94 27.45
C SER A 94 17.94 -15.04 27.94
N LYS A 95 18.97 -14.60 28.68
CA LYS A 95 19.97 -15.44 29.32
C LYS A 95 19.23 -16.43 30.22
N GLY A 96 18.94 -17.60 29.66
CA GLY A 96 18.60 -18.79 30.42
C GLY A 96 19.82 -19.21 31.22
N ASP A 97 20.00 -18.63 32.39
CA ASP A 97 20.86 -19.19 33.43
C ASP A 97 19.99 -19.53 34.63
N ARG A 98 19.29 -20.66 34.47
CA ARG A 98 18.73 -21.39 35.59
C ARG A 98 19.80 -22.38 36.02
N ALA A 99 20.63 -21.98 36.97
CA ALA A 99 21.30 -22.90 37.87
C ALA A 99 20.79 -22.63 39.29
N SER A 100 20.00 -23.58 39.77
CA SER A 100 19.41 -23.64 41.11
C SER A 100 20.48 -23.70 42.23
N PRO A 101 20.11 -23.36 43.48
CA PRO A 101 21.03 -23.25 44.62
C PRO A 101 21.40 -24.63 45.17
N GLY A 102 22.62 -24.77 45.69
CA GLY A 102 23.09 -26.00 46.31
C GLY A 102 24.19 -25.77 47.34
N MET A 103 23.84 -26.07 48.60
CA MET A 103 24.63 -26.22 49.84
C MET A 103 25.20 -24.95 50.50
#